data_AF-A0A317ZEB5-F1
#
_entry.id   AF-A0A317ZEB5-F1
#
_cell.length_a   1.000
_cell.length_b   1.000
_cell.length_c   1.000
_cell.angle_alpha   90.00
_cell.angle_beta   90.00
_cell.angle_gamma   90.00
#
_symmetry.space_group_name_H-M   'P 1'
#
loop_
_entity.id
_entity.type
_entity.pdbx_description
1 polymer ?
#
loop_
_entity_poly.entity_id
_entity_poly.type
_entity_poly.pdbx_seq_one_letter_code
_entity_poly.pdbx_strand_id
1 'polypeptide(L)'
;MSFVACERKAELDLSVAPEGAIEQGVALMGTHCHTCHGVGESRMDAMLAPPLWGVRAHYLARHSDPEDFVDAMTAFVQKPRMESSLLLFEVARYGLKAPVSLSEAEIRSVSWAIYAGRVERPSWSREYRKRHASCEANW
;
A
#
# COMPACT_ATOMS: atom_id res chain seq x y z
N MET A 1 -30.13 15.82 24.49
CA MET A 1 -28.70 15.90 24.06
C MET A 1 -28.36 14.59 23.39
N SER A 2 -28.45 14.52 22.07
CA SER A 2 -28.19 13.28 21.32
C SER A 2 -27.00 13.52 20.42
N PHE A 3 -25.86 12.93 20.79
CA PHE A 3 -24.67 12.88 19.95
C PHE A 3 -24.89 11.77 18.92
N VAL A 4 -25.39 12.13 17.75
CA VAL A 4 -25.34 11.25 16.58
C VAL A 4 -23.96 11.46 15.94
N ALA A 5 -22.96 10.75 16.44
CA ALA A 5 -21.73 10.54 15.69
C ALA A 5 -22.01 9.42 14.67
N CYS A 6 -22.52 9.79 13.51
CA CYS A 6 -22.39 8.96 12.32
C CYS A 6 -20.91 8.98 11.95
N GLU A 7 -20.16 7.96 12.35
CA GLU A 7 -18.75 7.80 12.05
C GLU A 7 -18.58 7.71 10.52
N ARG A 8 -18.19 8.83 9.92
CA ARG A 8 -17.77 8.86 8.51
C ARG A 8 -16.56 7.95 8.40
N LYS A 9 -16.63 6.95 7.51
CA LYS A 9 -15.42 6.38 6.91
C LYS A 9 -14.57 7.56 6.46
N ALA A 10 -13.35 7.68 6.98
CA ALA A 10 -12.45 8.76 6.61
C ALA A 10 -12.36 8.81 5.07
N GLU A 11 -12.90 9.87 4.49
CA GLU A 11 -12.77 10.14 3.07
C GLU A 11 -11.32 10.56 2.86
N LEU A 12 -10.59 9.81 2.03
CA LEU A 12 -9.16 10.04 1.81
C LEU A 12 -9.00 11.38 1.08
N ASP A 13 -8.25 12.30 1.65
CA ASP A 13 -7.97 13.58 1.01
C ASP A 13 -6.91 13.41 -0.09
N LEU A 14 -7.35 13.51 -1.35
CA LEU A 14 -6.49 13.47 -2.52
C LEU A 14 -6.23 14.87 -3.10
N SER A 15 -6.81 15.92 -2.53
CA SER A 15 -6.66 17.29 -3.02
C SER A 15 -5.25 17.85 -2.81
N VAL A 16 -4.51 17.26 -1.88
CA VAL A 16 -3.11 17.58 -1.55
C VAL A 16 -2.10 16.90 -2.48
N ALA A 17 -2.52 15.94 -3.31
CA ALA A 17 -1.62 15.27 -4.24
C ALA A 17 -1.13 16.26 -5.32
N PRO A 18 0.17 16.28 -5.65
CA PRO A 18 0.66 17.10 -6.76
C PRO A 18 -0.01 16.72 -8.09
N GLU A 19 -0.19 17.71 -8.96
CA GLU A 19 -0.83 17.51 -10.27
C GLU A 19 -0.10 16.42 -11.06
N GLY A 20 -0.86 15.43 -11.55
CA GLY A 20 -0.35 14.30 -12.35
C GLY A 20 0.46 13.25 -11.57
N ALA A 21 0.68 13.41 -10.26
CA ALA A 21 1.48 12.47 -9.47
C ALA A 21 0.85 11.07 -9.44
N ILE A 22 -0.49 10.98 -9.35
CA ILE A 22 -1.21 9.70 -9.30
C ILE A 22 -1.06 8.95 -10.63
N GLU A 23 -1.28 9.63 -11.76
CA GLU A 23 -1.17 9.04 -13.10
C GLU A 23 0.27 8.58 -13.39
N GLN A 24 1.27 9.41 -13.03
CA GLN A 24 2.67 9.04 -13.12
C GLN A 24 2.98 7.80 -12.26
N GLY A 25 2.47 7.77 -11.02
CA GLY A 25 2.65 6.64 -10.11
C GLY A 25 2.06 5.34 -10.65
N VAL A 26 0.88 5.39 -11.29
CA VAL A 26 0.28 4.22 -11.96
C VAL A 26 1.18 3.69 -13.07
N ALA A 27 1.74 4.57 -13.90
CA ALA A 27 2.65 4.16 -14.97
C ALA A 27 3.92 3.48 -14.41
N LEU A 28 4.51 4.06 -13.37
CA LEU A 28 5.70 3.54 -12.69
C LEU A 28 5.43 2.18 -11.99
N MET A 29 4.26 1.99 -11.38
CA MET A 29 3.89 0.70 -10.79
C MET A 29 3.84 -0.41 -11.85
N GLY A 30 3.32 -0.09 -13.03
CA GLY A 30 3.26 -0.98 -14.19
C GLY A 30 4.62 -1.53 -14.59
N THR A 31 5.65 -0.69 -14.59
CA THR A 31 6.99 -1.04 -15.06
C THR A 31 7.91 -1.57 -13.96
N HIS A 32 7.74 -1.14 -12.70
CA HIS A 32 8.70 -1.41 -11.63
C HIS A 32 8.16 -2.24 -10.46
N CYS A 33 6.84 -2.38 -10.31
CA CYS A 33 6.25 -2.99 -9.11
C CYS A 33 5.47 -4.28 -9.42
N HIS A 34 4.69 -4.28 -10.49
CA HIS A 34 3.73 -5.33 -10.80
C HIS A 34 4.35 -6.72 -11.02
N THR A 35 5.60 -6.79 -11.51
CA THR A 35 6.31 -8.07 -11.69
C THR A 35 6.42 -8.88 -10.39
N CYS A 36 6.64 -8.21 -9.25
CA CYS A 36 6.78 -8.88 -7.96
C CYS A 36 5.47 -8.92 -7.17
N HIS A 37 4.71 -7.82 -7.22
CA HIS A 37 3.50 -7.62 -6.41
C HIS A 37 2.23 -8.23 -7.03
N GLY A 38 2.32 -8.75 -8.25
CA GLY A 38 1.20 -9.32 -8.99
C GLY A 38 0.19 -8.29 -9.49
N VAL A 39 -0.59 -8.70 -10.48
CA VAL A 39 -1.72 -7.95 -11.05
C VAL A 39 -2.91 -8.86 -11.27
N GLY A 40 -4.11 -8.29 -11.35
CA GLY A 40 -5.36 -8.99 -11.59
C GLY A 40 -5.58 -10.13 -10.60
N GLU A 41 -5.82 -11.32 -11.14
CA GLU A 41 -6.08 -12.55 -10.37
C GLU A 41 -4.80 -13.35 -10.07
N SER A 42 -3.63 -12.67 -10.00
CA SER A 42 -2.37 -13.30 -9.60
C SER A 42 -2.54 -14.11 -8.30
N ARG A 43 -2.04 -15.35 -8.31
CA ARG A 43 -2.13 -16.24 -7.16
C ARG A 43 -1.07 -15.90 -6.12
N MET A 44 -1.43 -15.98 -4.84
CA MET A 44 -0.53 -15.64 -3.74
C MET A 44 0.72 -16.50 -3.63
N ASP A 45 0.67 -17.74 -4.12
CA ASP A 45 1.81 -18.67 -4.15
C ASP A 45 2.80 -18.38 -5.28
N ALA A 46 2.40 -17.58 -6.27
CA ALA A 46 3.22 -17.19 -7.42
C ALA A 46 3.84 -15.78 -7.30
N MET A 47 3.38 -14.96 -6.35
CA MET A 47 3.90 -13.61 -6.14
C MET A 47 5.23 -13.62 -5.38
N LEU A 48 6.11 -12.67 -5.70
CA LEU A 48 7.42 -12.49 -5.05
C LEU A 48 7.40 -11.42 -3.96
N ALA A 49 6.30 -10.69 -3.83
CA ALA A 49 6.07 -9.64 -2.85
C ALA A 49 4.60 -9.64 -2.40
N PRO A 50 4.25 -9.02 -1.26
CA PRO A 50 2.86 -8.93 -0.82
C PRO A 50 2.03 -8.09 -1.80
N PRO A 51 0.75 -8.40 -2.04
CA PRO A 51 -0.06 -7.64 -2.98
C PRO A 51 -0.25 -6.19 -2.51
N LEU A 52 -0.18 -5.22 -3.43
CA LEU A 52 -0.20 -3.78 -3.09
C LEU A 52 -1.50 -3.34 -2.39
N TRP A 53 -2.63 -4.01 -2.63
CA TRP A 53 -3.87 -3.71 -1.89
C TRP A 53 -3.74 -3.99 -0.39
N GLY A 54 -2.98 -5.02 -0.02
CA GLY A 54 -2.71 -5.39 1.36
C GLY A 54 -1.77 -4.39 1.98
N VAL A 55 -0.64 -4.13 1.31
CA VAL A 55 0.33 -3.09 1.71
C VAL A 55 -0.37 -1.75 1.98
N ARG A 56 -1.22 -1.29 1.05
CA ARG A 56 -2.02 -0.08 1.21
C ARG A 56 -2.89 -0.11 2.48
N ALA A 57 -3.55 -1.23 2.76
CA ALA A 57 -4.43 -1.35 3.92
C ALA A 57 -3.64 -1.19 5.24
N HIS A 58 -2.45 -1.80 5.35
CA HIS A 58 -1.60 -1.66 6.53
C HIS A 58 -1.10 -0.23 6.72
N TYR A 59 -0.68 0.45 5.64
CA TYR A 59 -0.25 1.83 5.74
C TYR A 59 -1.40 2.77 6.11
N LEU A 60 -2.60 2.60 5.54
CA LEU A 60 -3.77 3.40 5.91
C LEU A 60 -4.23 3.19 7.35
N ALA A 61 -4.01 2.01 7.93
CA ALA A 61 -4.31 1.76 9.33
C ALA A 61 -3.38 2.55 10.27
N ARG A 62 -2.18 2.91 9.81
CA ARG A 62 -1.15 3.60 10.61
C ARG A 62 -1.00 5.08 10.31
N HIS A 63 -1.34 5.48 9.09
CA HIS A 63 -1.21 6.83 8.57
C HIS A 63 -2.53 7.23 7.92
N SER A 64 -3.36 7.96 8.66
CA SER A 64 -4.63 8.51 8.15
C SER A 64 -4.43 9.84 7.41
N ASP A 65 -3.33 10.53 7.70
CA ASP A 65 -2.93 11.74 6.97
C ASP A 65 -2.30 11.36 5.61
N PRO A 66 -2.69 12.01 4.51
CA PRO A 66 -2.19 11.68 3.18
C PRO A 66 -0.67 11.83 3.04
N GLU A 67 -0.11 12.90 3.61
CA GLU A 67 1.32 13.22 3.52
C GLU A 67 2.13 12.23 4.36
N ASP A 68 1.68 11.95 5.58
CA ASP A 68 2.31 10.93 6.44
C ASP A 68 2.33 9.55 5.77
N PHE A 69 1.25 9.15 5.09
CA PHE A 69 1.19 7.89 4.35
C PHE A 69 2.26 7.86 3.25
N VAL A 70 2.32 8.93 2.46
CA VAL A 70 3.18 9.03 1.28
C VAL A 70 4.65 9.08 1.72
N ASP A 71 4.96 9.83 2.77
CA ASP A 71 6.31 9.95 3.32
C ASP A 71 6.79 8.62 3.91
N ALA A 72 5.95 7.95 4.72
CA ALA A 72 6.29 6.66 5.30
C ALA A 72 6.55 5.61 4.23
N MET A 73 5.69 5.55 3.20
CA MET A 73 5.85 4.59 2.11
C MET A 73 7.07 4.91 1.25
N THR A 74 7.29 6.20 0.96
CA THR A 74 8.45 6.66 0.18
C THR A 74 9.75 6.29 0.88
N ALA A 75 9.85 6.57 2.18
CA ALA A 75 11.02 6.24 2.99
C ALA A 75 11.30 4.73 2.99
N PHE A 76 10.27 3.89 3.14
CA PHE A 76 10.44 2.43 3.11
C PHE A 76 10.85 1.92 1.72
N VAL A 77 10.24 2.42 0.64
CA VAL A 77 10.56 1.98 -0.72
C VAL A 77 11.97 2.38 -1.13
N GLN A 78 12.40 3.59 -0.73
CA GLN A 78 13.73 4.15 -1.01
C GLN A 78 14.84 3.42 -0.23
N LYS A 79 14.60 3.12 1.05
CA LYS A 79 15.59 2.47 1.91
C LYS A 79 14.92 1.43 2.81
N PRO A 80 14.54 0.27 2.25
CA PRO A 80 13.86 -0.76 3.02
C PRO A 80 14.79 -1.29 4.10
N ARG A 81 14.27 -1.35 5.33
CA ARG A 81 14.92 -1.99 6.49
C ARG A 81 13.88 -2.81 7.24
N MET A 82 14.34 -3.81 7.98
CA MET A 82 13.44 -4.66 8.76
C MET A 82 12.74 -3.83 9.85
N GLU A 83 13.48 -2.95 10.50
CA GLU A 83 13.03 -2.14 11.63
C GLU A 83 12.05 -1.03 11.22
N SER A 84 12.07 -0.61 9.95
CA SER A 84 11.13 0.38 9.40
C SER A 84 9.95 -0.25 8.67
N SER A 85 9.84 -1.58 8.65
CA SER A 85 8.73 -2.25 7.99
C SER A 85 7.49 -2.27 8.88
N LEU A 86 6.37 -1.77 8.35
CA LEU A 86 5.04 -1.96 8.94
C LEU A 86 4.48 -3.38 8.70
N LEU A 87 5.22 -4.23 7.98
CA LEU A 87 4.78 -5.49 7.39
C LEU A 87 5.78 -6.61 7.74
N LEU A 88 6.02 -6.84 9.04
CA LEU A 88 7.03 -7.78 9.52
C LEU A 88 6.77 -9.23 9.09
N PHE A 89 5.50 -9.64 9.02
CA PHE A 89 5.13 -10.99 8.55
C PHE A 89 5.43 -11.16 7.05
N GLU A 90 5.25 -10.11 6.27
CA GLU A 90 5.58 -10.07 4.85
C GLU A 90 7.09 -10.10 4.66
N VAL A 91 7.87 -9.40 5.50
CA VAL A 91 9.33 -9.51 5.50
C VAL A 91 9.77 -10.94 5.82
N ALA A 92 9.12 -11.61 6.79
CA ALA A 92 9.42 -13.00 7.11
C ALA A 92 9.08 -13.96 5.94
N ARG A 93 8.03 -13.65 5.17
CA ARG A 93 7.58 -14.49 4.05
C ARG A 93 8.33 -14.26 2.75
N TYR A 94 8.53 -13.00 2.37
CA TYR A 94 9.06 -12.59 1.06
C TYR A 94 10.51 -12.10 1.14
N GLY A 95 11.06 -11.94 2.34
CA GLY A 95 12.31 -11.25 2.56
C GLY A 95 12.14 -9.72 2.55
N LEU A 96 13.24 -9.02 2.76
CA LEU A 96 13.26 -7.57 2.69
C LEU A 96 13.12 -7.11 1.22
N LYS A 97 12.32 -6.07 0.99
CA LYS A 97 12.09 -5.51 -0.35
C LYS A 97 13.43 -5.17 -1.03
N ALA A 98 13.57 -5.56 -2.30
CA ALA A 98 14.72 -5.20 -3.11
C ALA A 98 14.72 -3.69 -3.48
N PRO A 99 15.89 -3.05 -3.60
CA PRO A 99 16.01 -1.69 -4.12
C PRO A 99 15.42 -1.59 -5.55
N VAL A 100 14.85 -0.44 -5.87
CA VAL A 100 14.36 -0.12 -7.22
C VAL A 100 15.09 1.11 -7.74
N SER A 101 15.39 1.14 -9.04
CA SER A 101 16.08 2.26 -9.69
C SER A 101 15.12 3.41 -10.00
N LEU A 102 14.53 3.98 -8.95
CA LEU A 102 13.65 5.14 -9.03
C LEU A 102 14.21 6.27 -8.16
N SER A 103 14.04 7.50 -8.63
CA SER A 103 14.28 8.69 -7.81
C SER A 103 13.24 8.80 -6.69
N GLU A 104 13.55 9.59 -5.67
CA GLU A 104 12.62 9.85 -4.57
C GLU A 104 11.29 10.44 -5.04
N ALA A 105 11.33 11.37 -6.01
CA ALA A 105 10.12 11.96 -6.60
C ALA A 105 9.24 10.91 -7.31
N GLU A 106 9.86 9.98 -8.05
CA GLU A 106 9.13 8.89 -8.71
C GLU A 106 8.52 7.91 -7.68
N ILE A 107 9.27 7.58 -6.62
CA ILE A 107 8.76 6.75 -5.52
C ILE A 107 7.59 7.45 -4.82
N ARG A 108 7.67 8.76 -4.65
CA ARG A 108 6.60 9.57 -4.07
C ARG A 108 5.34 9.53 -4.92
N SER A 109 5.46 9.64 -6.26
CA SER A 109 4.34 9.45 -7.19
C SER A 109 3.72 8.06 -7.09
N VAL A 110 4.54 7.00 -6.99
CA VAL A 110 4.05 5.63 -6.73
C VAL A 110 3.27 5.55 -5.41
N SER A 111 3.79 6.16 -4.35
CA SER A 111 3.15 6.17 -3.03
C SER A 111 1.80 6.89 -3.07
N TRP A 112 1.69 8.00 -3.80
CA TRP A 112 0.41 8.68 -4.07
C TRP A 112 -0.59 7.79 -4.80
N ALA A 113 -0.16 7.07 -5.84
CA ALA A 113 -1.04 6.16 -6.57
C ALA A 113 -1.55 5.02 -5.68
N ILE A 114 -0.70 4.48 -4.80
CA ILE A 114 -1.09 3.48 -3.81
C ILE A 114 -2.08 4.07 -2.80
N TYR A 115 -1.80 5.25 -2.25
CA TYR A 115 -2.72 5.97 -1.35
C TYR A 115 -4.10 6.17 -1.98
N ALA A 116 -4.13 6.68 -3.21
CA ALA A 116 -5.33 6.90 -4.03
C ALA A 116 -6.10 5.61 -4.38
N GLY A 117 -5.56 4.44 -4.05
CA GLY A 117 -6.22 3.16 -4.28
C GLY A 117 -6.15 2.69 -5.72
N ARG A 118 -5.16 3.16 -6.50
CA ARG A 118 -4.86 2.67 -7.85
C ARG A 118 -4.11 1.33 -7.81
N VAL A 119 -4.55 0.44 -6.93
CA VAL A 119 -4.00 -0.89 -6.72
C VAL A 119 -5.10 -1.92 -6.97
N GLU A 120 -4.77 -2.94 -7.74
CA GLU A 120 -5.75 -3.95 -8.10
C GLU A 120 -6.12 -4.84 -6.91
N ARG A 121 -7.39 -5.19 -6.83
CA ARG A 121 -7.95 -6.05 -5.77
C ARG A 121 -8.49 -7.32 -6.40
N PRO A 122 -7.78 -8.46 -6.23
CA PRO A 122 -8.25 -9.73 -6.78
C PRO A 122 -9.55 -10.17 -6.13
N SER A 123 -10.34 -10.96 -6.85
CA SER A 123 -11.62 -11.51 -6.40
C SER A 123 -11.50 -12.29 -5.08
N TRP A 124 -10.37 -12.98 -4.89
CA TRP A 124 -10.07 -13.76 -3.69
C TRP A 124 -9.74 -12.90 -2.45
N SER A 125 -9.43 -11.62 -2.61
CA SER A 125 -8.98 -10.74 -1.51
C SER A 125 -9.98 -10.64 -0.36
N ARG A 126 -11.28 -10.63 -0.66
CA ARG A 126 -12.34 -10.57 0.37
C ARG A 126 -12.37 -11.82 1.23
N GLU A 127 -12.28 -12.98 0.61
CA GLU A 127 -12.28 -14.27 1.32
C GLU A 127 -10.99 -14.44 2.13
N TYR A 128 -9.85 -14.01 1.56
CA TYR A 128 -8.59 -13.96 2.28
C TYR A 128 -8.71 -13.14 3.58
N ARG A 129 -9.20 -11.89 3.52
CA ARG A 129 -9.38 -11.08 4.74
C ARG A 129 -10.27 -11.73 5.78
N LYS A 130 -11.37 -12.37 5.38
CA LYS A 130 -12.26 -13.06 6.33
C LYS A 130 -11.54 -14.18 7.07
N ARG A 131 -10.76 -14.99 6.35
CA ARG A 131 -9.98 -16.08 6.95
C ARG A 131 -8.88 -15.58 7.87
N HIS A 132 -8.36 -14.38 7.59
CA HIS A 132 -7.29 -13.73 8.33
C HIS A 132 -7.77 -12.59 9.25
N ALA A 133 -9.07 -12.52 9.57
CA ALA A 133 -9.64 -11.42 10.35
C ALA A 133 -9.05 -11.34 11.78
N SER A 134 -8.69 -12.49 12.36
CA SER A 134 -8.01 -12.55 13.65
C SER A 134 -6.58 -12.00 13.62
N CYS A 135 -5.93 -12.02 12.45
CA CYS A 135 -4.65 -11.35 12.26
C CYS A 135 -4.88 -9.84 12.26
N GLU A 136 -5.86 -9.32 11.50
CA GLU A 136 -6.17 -7.88 11.35
C GLU A 136 -6.57 -7.18 12.67
N ALA A 137 -7.07 -7.92 13.67
CA ALA A 137 -7.44 -7.37 14.97
C ALA A 137 -6.26 -6.95 15.88
N ASN A 138 -5.02 -7.29 15.51
CA ASN A 138 -3.82 -7.02 16.31
C ASN A 138 -2.87 -5.97 15.69
N TRP A 139 -3.35 -5.17 14.72
CA TRP A 139 -2.57 -4.13 14.04
C TRP A 139 -2.94 -2.72 14.50
#